data_AF-A0AAU3L5M1-F1
#
_entry.id   AF-A0AAU3L5M1-F1
#
_cell.length_a   1.000
_cell.length_b   1.000
_cell.length_c   1.000
_cell.angle_alpha   90.00
_cell.angle_beta   90.00
_cell.angle_gamma   90.00
#
_symmetry.space_group_name_H-M   'P 1'
#
loop_
_entity.id
_entity.type
_entity.pdbx_description
1 polymer ?
#
loop_
_entity_poly.entity_id
_entity_poly.type
_entity_poly.pdbx_seq_one_letter_code
_entity_poly.pdbx_strand_id
1 'polypeptide(L)'
;MQIIGPVTFDEVLTAFHQDHPVARDHGNNTNQDAENVLLLADKMFGTWSKVRLTRAEFREVILPWHLSEGGGFELVPRTGRTVGEAADLLSSRAAELAAANPVCTAKIARFRDAPFSSIYLSTRPVTHDHYADLPTGEGIVHLDGLHRLLAWELSGRLSLPESPTVYIAGDLTPGAPGSVSGSTPDATAGGPRT
;
A
#
# COMPACT_ATOMS: atom_id res chain seq x y z
N MET A 1 -11.44 -7.44 3.71
CA MET A 1 -11.42 -6.03 3.32
C MET A 1 -12.82 -5.49 3.51
N GLN A 2 -12.99 -4.30 4.07
CA GLN A 2 -14.30 -3.67 4.22
C GLN A 2 -14.44 -2.49 3.25
N ILE A 3 -15.32 -2.61 2.26
CA ILE A 3 -15.65 -1.50 1.35
C ILE A 3 -16.56 -0.52 2.09
N ILE A 4 -16.14 0.75 2.17
CA ILE A 4 -16.94 1.83 2.76
C ILE A 4 -17.89 2.41 1.72
N GLY A 5 -17.40 2.60 0.49
CA GLY A 5 -18.21 3.06 -0.63
C GLY A 5 -17.38 3.59 -1.79
N PRO A 6 -18.03 3.92 -2.92
CA PRO A 6 -17.39 4.59 -4.05
C PRO A 6 -16.96 6.01 -3.66
N VAL A 7 -15.90 6.51 -4.30
CA VAL A 7 -15.45 7.91 -4.19
C VAL A 7 -15.06 8.45 -5.56
N THR A 8 -15.10 9.77 -5.71
CA THR A 8 -14.60 10.43 -6.93
C THR A 8 -13.09 10.54 -6.91
N PHE A 9 -12.45 10.64 -8.08
CA PHE A 9 -11.02 10.88 -8.15
C PHE A 9 -10.61 12.24 -7.55
N ASP A 10 -11.47 13.26 -7.66
CA ASP A 10 -11.22 14.58 -7.04
C ASP A 10 -11.10 14.47 -5.50
N GLU A 11 -11.89 13.62 -4.86
CA GLU A 11 -11.76 13.33 -3.42
C GLU A 11 -10.43 12.63 -3.10
N VAL A 12 -10.00 11.69 -3.94
CA VAL A 12 -8.72 10.99 -3.80
C VAL A 12 -7.56 11.98 -3.92
N LEU A 13 -7.59 12.84 -4.93
CA LEU A 13 -6.54 13.84 -5.18
C LEU A 13 -6.48 14.89 -4.06
N THR A 14 -7.66 15.31 -3.57
CA THR A 14 -7.74 16.23 -2.41
C THR A 14 -7.09 15.62 -1.17
N ALA A 15 -7.41 14.35 -0.85
CA ALA A 15 -6.77 13.64 0.26
C ALA A 15 -5.26 13.50 0.04
N PHE A 16 -4.83 13.22 -1.20
CA PHE A 16 -3.43 13.10 -1.54
C PHE A 16 -2.66 14.39 -1.28
N HIS A 17 -3.17 15.54 -1.72
CA HIS A 17 -2.53 16.83 -1.50
C HIS A 17 -2.49 17.26 -0.03
N GLN A 18 -3.49 16.85 0.77
CA GLN A 18 -3.47 17.06 2.22
C GLN A 18 -2.35 16.25 2.90
N ASP A 19 -2.14 15.00 2.47
CA ASP A 19 -1.09 14.13 2.99
C ASP A 19 0.33 14.52 2.50
N HIS A 20 0.40 15.22 1.36
CA HIS A 20 1.61 15.55 0.60
C HIS A 20 1.73 17.06 0.28
N PRO A 21 1.81 17.96 1.29
CA PRO A 21 1.94 19.39 1.03
C PRO A 21 3.15 19.69 0.14
N VAL A 22 2.90 20.43 -0.95
CA VAL A 22 3.88 20.80 -1.99
C VAL A 22 5.08 21.56 -1.41
N ALA A 23 4.83 22.36 -0.37
CA ALA A 23 5.85 23.07 0.39
C ALA A 23 6.52 22.15 1.42
N ARG A 24 7.30 21.17 0.96
CA ARG A 24 8.29 20.49 1.79
C ARG A 24 9.68 20.88 1.30
N ASP A 25 10.45 21.48 2.19
CA ASP A 25 11.80 22.02 1.94
C ASP A 25 12.84 20.91 1.81
N HIS A 26 12.60 19.92 0.94
CA HIS A 26 13.46 18.75 0.72
C HIS A 26 13.67 18.53 -0.78
N GLY A 27 14.93 18.55 -1.23
CA GLY A 27 15.31 18.38 -2.64
C GLY A 27 15.01 17.01 -3.27
N ASN A 28 14.48 16.05 -2.51
CA ASN A 28 14.12 14.69 -2.95
C ASN A 28 12.60 14.43 -2.87
N ASN A 29 11.78 15.45 -3.17
CA ASN A 29 10.33 15.34 -3.13
C ASN A 29 9.80 14.52 -4.32
N THR A 30 9.41 13.27 -4.08
CA THR A 30 8.82 12.35 -5.09
C THR A 30 7.29 12.43 -5.15
N ASN A 31 6.66 13.44 -4.53
CA ASN A 31 5.20 13.57 -4.53
C ASN A 31 4.63 13.68 -5.96
N GLN A 32 5.37 14.29 -6.89
CA GLN A 32 4.94 14.40 -8.29
C GLN A 32 4.85 13.03 -8.97
N ASP A 33 5.78 12.11 -8.69
CA ASP A 33 5.76 10.76 -9.25
C ASP A 33 4.58 9.97 -8.71
N ALA A 34 4.31 10.09 -7.40
CA ALA A 34 3.14 9.47 -6.78
C ALA A 34 1.83 10.02 -7.36
N GLU A 35 1.72 11.34 -7.54
CA GLU A 35 0.55 11.96 -8.17
C GLU A 35 0.34 11.49 -9.61
N ASN A 36 1.42 11.41 -10.40
CA ASN A 36 1.37 10.88 -11.76
C ASN A 36 0.88 9.42 -11.80
N VAL A 37 1.30 8.59 -10.84
CA VAL A 37 0.83 7.22 -10.70
C VAL A 37 -0.68 7.17 -10.37
N LEU A 38 -1.19 8.07 -9.53
CA LEU A 38 -2.63 8.17 -9.26
C LEU A 38 -3.43 8.59 -10.50
N LEU A 39 -2.93 9.55 -11.27
CA LEU A 39 -3.53 9.97 -12.54
C LEU A 39 -3.56 8.83 -13.57
N LEU A 40 -2.49 8.01 -13.63
CA LEU A 40 -2.46 6.82 -14.47
C LEU A 40 -3.48 5.77 -14.02
N ALA A 41 -3.58 5.52 -12.71
CA ALA A 41 -4.57 4.62 -12.15
C ALA A 41 -5.99 5.08 -12.51
N ASP A 42 -6.29 6.37 -12.31
CA ASP A 42 -7.60 6.92 -12.64
C ASP A 42 -7.94 6.74 -14.13
N LYS A 43 -7.01 7.08 -15.03
CA LYS A 43 -7.18 6.88 -16.47
C LYS A 43 -7.39 5.41 -16.86
N MET A 44 -6.76 4.48 -16.15
CA MET A 44 -6.82 3.05 -16.46
C MET A 44 -8.07 2.35 -15.92
N PHE A 45 -8.57 2.81 -14.77
CA PHE A 45 -9.61 2.10 -14.02
C PHE A 45 -10.94 2.84 -14.00
N GLY A 46 -10.91 4.18 -13.97
CA GLY A 46 -12.10 5.03 -13.97
C GLY A 46 -13.01 4.90 -12.73
N THR A 47 -12.63 4.08 -11.76
CA THR A 47 -13.40 3.82 -10.55
C THR A 47 -12.50 3.78 -9.33
N TRP A 48 -12.99 4.35 -8.24
CA TRP A 48 -12.31 4.38 -6.96
C TRP A 48 -13.26 4.00 -5.84
N SER A 49 -12.73 3.29 -4.84
CA SER A 49 -13.43 2.93 -3.62
C SER A 49 -12.62 3.32 -2.40
N LYS A 50 -13.31 3.82 -1.37
CA LYS A 50 -12.75 3.96 -0.03
C LYS A 50 -12.97 2.65 0.73
N VAL A 51 -11.92 2.13 1.35
CA VAL A 51 -11.96 0.85 2.08
C VAL A 51 -11.25 0.96 3.43
N ARG A 52 -11.50 -0.03 4.28
CA ARG A 52 -10.68 -0.33 5.46
C ARG A 52 -10.04 -1.71 5.27
N LEU A 53 -8.76 -1.78 5.59
CA LEU A 53 -7.99 -3.02 5.58
C LEU A 53 -7.63 -3.43 7.01
N THR A 54 -7.62 -4.74 7.25
CA THR A 54 -7.01 -5.32 8.45
C THR A 54 -5.48 -5.32 8.33
N ARG A 55 -4.75 -5.51 9.43
CA ARG A 55 -3.29 -5.71 9.36
C ARG A 55 -2.90 -6.85 8.43
N ALA A 56 -3.62 -7.97 8.48
CA ALA A 56 -3.34 -9.12 7.61
C ALA A 56 -3.45 -8.71 6.14
N GLU A 57 -4.50 -7.96 5.78
CA GLU A 57 -4.69 -7.46 4.41
C GLU A 57 -3.63 -6.44 3.99
N PHE A 58 -3.19 -5.55 4.90
CA PHE A 58 -2.06 -4.67 4.61
C PHE A 58 -0.79 -5.45 4.29
N ARG A 59 -0.52 -6.54 5.00
CA ARG A 59 0.66 -7.37 4.78
C ARG A 59 0.66 -8.06 3.41
N GLU A 60 -0.51 -8.31 2.82
CA GLU A 60 -0.66 -8.91 1.49
C GLU A 60 -0.59 -7.90 0.33
N VAL A 61 -0.54 -6.60 0.60
CA VAL A 61 -0.39 -5.58 -0.46
C VAL A 61 0.95 -5.76 -1.17
N ILE A 62 0.91 -5.83 -2.50
CA ILE A 62 2.08 -5.97 -3.37
C ILE A 62 2.73 -4.61 -3.58
N LEU A 63 4.00 -4.48 -3.22
CA LEU A 63 4.83 -3.32 -3.48
C LEU A 63 5.47 -3.42 -4.87
N PRO A 64 5.51 -2.32 -5.65
CA PRO A 64 6.24 -2.24 -6.91
C PRO A 64 7.75 -2.12 -6.67
N TRP A 65 8.55 -2.26 -7.74
CA TRP A 65 10.00 -2.14 -7.71
C TRP A 65 10.46 -0.89 -6.93
N HIS A 66 11.38 -1.08 -5.99
CA HIS A 66 11.90 0.00 -5.16
C HIS A 66 13.37 -0.21 -4.80
N LEU A 67 14.24 0.57 -5.46
CA LEU A 67 15.67 0.66 -5.19
C LEU A 67 15.99 1.87 -4.31
N SER A 68 15.35 2.00 -3.14
CA SER A 68 15.72 2.89 -2.02
C SER A 68 16.40 4.23 -2.39
N GLU A 69 15.80 5.02 -3.27
CA GLU A 69 16.37 6.29 -3.76
C GLU A 69 17.80 6.20 -4.31
N GLY A 70 18.12 5.12 -5.03
CA GLY A 70 19.46 4.83 -5.55
C GLY A 70 20.36 4.10 -4.54
N GLY A 71 19.78 3.48 -3.51
CA GLY A 71 20.50 2.69 -2.51
C GLY A 71 21.16 1.43 -3.08
N GLY A 72 22.00 0.80 -2.28
CA GLY A 72 22.77 -0.39 -2.67
C GLY A 72 21.99 -1.71 -2.66
N PHE A 73 20.74 -1.70 -2.20
CA PHE A 73 19.92 -2.90 -2.07
C PHE A 73 18.47 -2.68 -2.54
N GLU A 74 17.99 -3.56 -3.42
CA GLU A 74 16.59 -3.62 -3.84
C GLU A 74 15.71 -4.10 -2.70
N LEU A 75 15.06 -3.17 -1.99
CA LEU A 75 14.11 -3.52 -0.94
C LEU A 75 12.94 -4.31 -1.54
N VAL A 76 12.48 -3.88 -2.71
CA VAL A 76 11.47 -4.56 -3.51
C VAL A 76 12.04 -4.83 -4.90
N PRO A 77 12.22 -6.11 -5.30
CA PRO A 77 12.70 -6.45 -6.64
C PRO A 77 11.64 -6.13 -7.69
N ARG A 78 12.01 -6.19 -8.98
CA ARG A 78 11.09 -5.89 -10.10
C ARG A 78 9.83 -6.77 -10.12
N THR A 79 9.93 -8.01 -9.68
CA THR A 79 8.81 -8.95 -9.54
C THR A 79 7.86 -8.62 -8.39
N GLY A 80 8.18 -7.61 -7.59
CA GLY A 80 7.41 -7.20 -6.42
C GLY A 80 7.78 -7.95 -5.15
N ARG A 81 7.20 -7.48 -4.06
CA ARG A 81 7.28 -8.05 -2.70
C ARG A 81 6.06 -7.60 -1.93
N THR A 82 5.50 -8.43 -1.06
CA THR A 82 4.41 -7.96 -0.20
C THR A 82 4.93 -7.03 0.91
N VAL A 83 4.05 -6.21 1.49
CA VAL A 83 4.38 -5.39 2.67
C VAL A 83 4.90 -6.25 3.80
N GLY A 84 4.29 -7.42 4.04
CA GLY A 84 4.71 -8.35 5.09
C GLY A 84 6.14 -8.84 4.86
N GLU A 85 6.44 -9.31 3.65
CA GLU A 85 7.78 -9.77 3.28
C GLU A 85 8.83 -8.66 3.37
N ALA A 86 8.48 -7.43 2.98
CA ALA A 86 9.37 -6.27 3.05
C ALA A 86 9.65 -5.87 4.51
N ALA A 87 8.63 -5.87 5.36
CA ALA A 87 8.78 -5.60 6.79
C ALA A 87 9.63 -6.68 7.48
N ASP A 88 9.41 -7.96 7.18
CA ASP A 88 10.17 -9.07 7.76
C ASP A 88 11.64 -9.01 7.34
N LEU A 89 11.92 -8.63 6.08
CA LEU A 89 13.27 -8.39 5.57
C LEU A 89 13.97 -7.23 6.29
N LEU A 90 13.28 -6.10 6.46
CA LEU A 90 13.80 -4.93 7.18
C LEU A 90 14.09 -5.25 8.65
N SER A 91 13.22 -6.03 9.28
CA SER A 91 13.39 -6.44 10.69
C SER A 91 14.57 -7.39 10.86
N SER A 92 14.70 -8.40 9.98
CA SER A 92 15.75 -9.43 10.09
C SER A 92 17.15 -8.92 9.71
N ARG A 93 17.27 -7.85 8.91
CA ARG A 93 18.54 -7.32 8.40
C ARG A 93 18.70 -5.81 8.64
N ALA A 94 18.14 -5.30 9.73
CA ALA A 94 18.01 -3.86 9.98
C ALA A 94 19.32 -3.07 9.82
N ALA A 95 20.42 -3.51 10.43
CA ALA A 95 21.69 -2.79 10.38
C ALA A 95 22.32 -2.78 8.97
N GLU A 96 22.25 -3.91 8.26
CA GLU A 96 22.78 -4.04 6.91
C GLU A 96 21.99 -3.18 5.92
N LEU A 97 20.66 -3.25 5.98
CA LEU A 97 19.78 -2.48 5.10
C LEU A 97 19.85 -0.98 5.41
N ALA A 98 20.02 -0.59 6.67
CA ALA A 98 20.26 0.81 7.03
C ALA A 98 21.56 1.35 6.41
N ALA A 99 22.62 0.52 6.35
CA ALA A 99 23.88 0.91 5.73
C ALA A 99 23.78 0.96 4.19
N ALA A 100 23.09 0.00 3.58
CA ALA A 100 22.92 -0.06 2.12
C ALA A 100 21.94 1.00 1.59
N ASN A 101 20.90 1.33 2.36
CA ASN A 101 19.75 2.14 1.95
C ASN A 101 19.42 3.28 2.95
N PRO A 102 20.37 4.17 3.28
CA PRO A 102 20.23 5.11 4.38
C PRO A 102 19.06 6.10 4.23
N VAL A 103 18.74 6.52 3.00
CA VAL A 103 17.63 7.46 2.73
C VAL A 103 16.28 6.80 2.98
N CYS A 104 16.07 5.61 2.41
CA CYS A 104 14.85 4.82 2.62
C CYS A 104 14.63 4.50 4.10
N THR A 105 15.67 4.04 4.80
CA THR A 105 15.59 3.75 6.23
C THR A 105 15.30 5.00 7.07
N ALA A 106 15.90 6.15 6.73
CA ALA A 106 15.60 7.41 7.41
C ALA A 106 14.14 7.86 7.19
N LYS A 107 13.58 7.67 5.99
CA LYS A 107 12.15 7.94 5.72
C LYS A 107 11.24 7.02 6.52
N ILE A 108 11.54 5.72 6.57
CA ILE A 108 10.78 4.75 7.39
C ILE A 108 10.83 5.15 8.87
N ALA A 109 12.02 5.46 9.39
CA ALA A 109 12.18 5.90 10.78
C ALA A 109 11.36 7.16 11.09
N ARG A 110 11.34 8.13 10.17
CA ARG A 110 10.55 9.36 10.30
C ARG A 110 9.05 9.10 10.41
N PHE A 111 8.52 8.09 9.71
CA PHE A 111 7.08 7.81 9.70
C PHE A 111 6.60 6.88 10.81
N ARG A 112 7.51 6.32 11.61
CA ARG A 112 7.21 5.37 12.70
C ARG A 112 6.07 5.87 13.58
N ASP A 113 6.18 7.11 14.05
CA ASP A 113 5.24 7.74 15.00
C ASP A 113 4.37 8.82 14.35
N ALA A 114 4.44 8.97 13.02
CA ALA A 114 3.65 9.97 12.30
C ALA A 114 2.14 9.63 12.31
N PRO A 115 1.23 10.61 12.36
CA PRO A 115 -0.20 10.34 12.21
C PRO A 115 -0.50 9.49 10.96
N PHE A 116 -1.55 8.66 11.03
CA PHE A 116 -2.00 7.94 9.84
C PHE A 116 -2.41 8.93 8.75
N SER A 117 -1.83 8.76 7.57
CA SER A 117 -2.27 9.39 6.33
C SER A 117 -2.92 8.33 5.43
N SER A 118 -3.46 8.73 4.30
CA SER A 118 -4.08 7.79 3.38
C SER A 118 -3.06 6.89 2.68
N ILE A 119 -3.52 5.71 2.27
CA ILE A 119 -2.81 4.76 1.41
C ILE A 119 -3.58 4.61 0.10
N TYR A 120 -2.87 4.59 -1.02
CA TYR A 120 -3.45 4.53 -2.35
C TYR A 120 -3.00 3.25 -3.03
N LEU A 121 -3.97 2.50 -3.56
CA LEU A 121 -3.77 1.16 -4.11
C LEU A 121 -4.54 1.01 -5.43
N SER A 122 -4.26 -0.06 -6.17
CA SER A 122 -5.03 -0.50 -7.33
C SER A 122 -5.29 -2.00 -7.32
N THR A 123 -6.30 -2.46 -8.05
CA THR A 123 -6.61 -3.89 -8.18
C THR A 123 -5.67 -4.67 -9.10
N ARG A 124 -4.84 -3.96 -9.87
CA ARG A 124 -3.80 -4.53 -10.73
C ARG A 124 -2.70 -3.50 -11.02
N PRO A 125 -1.52 -3.91 -11.52
CA PRO A 125 -0.43 -2.98 -11.85
C PRO A 125 -0.85 -1.91 -12.87
N VAL A 126 -0.37 -0.68 -12.67
CA VAL A 126 -0.54 0.42 -13.64
C VAL A 126 0.52 0.33 -14.74
N THR A 127 0.28 0.96 -15.90
CA THR A 127 1.23 0.99 -17.02
C THR A 127 2.38 1.98 -16.75
N HIS A 128 3.33 1.58 -15.90
CA HIS A 128 4.49 2.37 -15.48
C HIS A 128 5.71 1.44 -15.25
N ASP A 129 6.94 1.93 -15.46
CA ASP A 129 8.16 1.07 -15.42
C ASP A 129 8.31 0.29 -14.11
N HIS A 130 8.03 0.94 -12.97
CA HIS A 130 8.12 0.30 -11.65
C HIS A 130 7.15 -0.88 -11.44
N TYR A 131 6.16 -1.03 -12.32
CA TYR A 131 5.06 -1.99 -12.24
C TYR A 131 5.13 -3.04 -13.36
N ALA A 132 6.04 -2.88 -14.32
CA ALA A 132 6.03 -3.62 -15.59
C ALA A 132 6.18 -5.13 -15.41
N ASP A 133 6.94 -5.55 -14.39
CA ASP A 133 7.27 -6.95 -14.13
C ASP A 133 6.43 -7.56 -12.99
N LEU A 134 5.43 -6.82 -12.49
CA LEU A 134 4.52 -7.33 -11.46
C LEU A 134 3.52 -8.34 -12.04
N PRO A 135 3.10 -9.34 -11.24
CA PRO A 135 2.02 -10.24 -11.64
C PRO A 135 0.71 -9.46 -11.85
N THR A 136 -0.01 -9.77 -12.94
CA THR A 136 -1.20 -9.01 -13.37
C THR A 136 -2.53 -9.60 -12.92
N GLY A 137 -2.53 -10.77 -12.27
CA GLY A 137 -3.73 -11.57 -12.02
C GLY A 137 -4.28 -11.53 -10.60
N GLU A 138 -3.46 -11.21 -9.60
CA GLU A 138 -3.82 -11.41 -8.20
C GLU A 138 -3.23 -10.32 -7.29
N GLY A 139 -3.98 -9.99 -6.23
CA GLY A 139 -3.55 -9.08 -5.17
C GLY A 139 -3.92 -7.62 -5.39
N ILE A 140 -3.72 -6.83 -4.33
CA ILE A 140 -3.86 -5.38 -4.33
C ILE A 140 -2.47 -4.77 -4.45
N VAL A 141 -2.30 -3.84 -5.39
CA VAL A 141 -1.00 -3.26 -5.74
C VAL A 141 -0.88 -1.86 -5.16
N HIS A 142 0.28 -1.56 -4.61
CA HIS A 142 0.60 -0.27 -3.99
C HIS A 142 0.85 0.84 -5.02
N LEU A 143 0.23 2.00 -4.82
CA LEU A 143 0.46 3.21 -5.64
C LEU A 143 1.25 4.28 -4.89
N ASP A 144 0.94 4.52 -3.61
CA ASP A 144 1.64 5.52 -2.80
C ASP A 144 1.63 5.20 -1.28
N GLY A 145 2.68 5.64 -0.58
CA GLY A 145 2.84 5.48 0.86
C GLY A 145 3.73 4.33 1.33
N LEU A 146 4.67 3.86 0.50
CA LEU A 146 5.51 2.68 0.81
C LEU A 146 6.23 2.83 2.16
N HIS A 147 6.97 3.93 2.36
CA HIS A 147 7.73 4.14 3.60
C HIS A 147 6.82 4.28 4.82
N ARG A 148 5.64 4.90 4.67
CA ARG A 148 4.65 5.02 5.74
C ARG A 148 4.10 3.67 6.14
N LEU A 149 3.70 2.87 5.15
CA LEU A 149 3.12 1.56 5.37
C LEU A 149 4.10 0.60 6.06
N LEU A 150 5.36 0.58 5.61
CA LEU A 150 6.42 -0.19 6.28
C LEU A 150 6.72 0.32 7.68
N ALA A 151 6.76 1.64 7.90
CA ALA A 151 6.98 2.21 9.22
C ALA A 151 5.88 1.85 10.22
N TRP A 152 4.61 1.88 9.78
CA TRP A 152 3.47 1.51 10.61
C TRP A 152 3.39 0.01 10.90
N GLU A 153 3.76 -0.84 9.93
CA GLU A 153 3.86 -2.28 10.16
C GLU A 153 4.98 -2.60 11.15
N LEU A 154 6.18 -2.06 10.94
CA LEU A 154 7.35 -2.29 11.82
C LEU A 154 7.15 -1.77 13.24
N SER A 155 6.30 -0.76 13.43
CA SER A 155 5.92 -0.24 14.76
C SER A 155 4.69 -0.92 15.36
N GLY A 156 4.10 -1.90 14.67
CA GLY A 156 2.90 -2.61 15.12
C GLY A 156 1.62 -1.76 15.08
N ARG A 157 1.67 -0.55 14.52
CA ARG A 157 0.56 0.40 14.53
C ARG A 157 -0.62 -0.02 13.66
N LEU A 158 -0.39 -0.83 12.63
CA LEU A 158 -1.48 -1.41 11.83
C LEU A 158 -2.37 -2.39 12.62
N SER A 159 -1.96 -2.79 13.83
CA SER A 159 -2.78 -3.60 14.74
C SER A 159 -3.69 -2.76 15.64
N LEU A 160 -3.58 -1.44 15.62
CA LEU A 160 -4.38 -0.55 16.47
C LEU A 160 -5.82 -0.44 15.93
N PRO A 161 -6.79 -0.02 16.78
CA PRO A 161 -8.16 0.22 16.34
C PRO A 161 -8.27 1.36 15.31
N GLU A 162 -7.37 2.33 15.40
CA GLU A 162 -7.17 3.34 14.38
C GLU A 162 -6.48 2.72 13.16
N SER A 163 -7.02 2.95 11.97
CA SER A 163 -6.44 2.47 10.72
C SER A 163 -6.36 3.60 9.70
N PRO A 164 -5.36 3.57 8.80
CA PRO A 164 -5.28 4.56 7.75
C PRO A 164 -6.47 4.43 6.80
N THR A 165 -6.88 5.56 6.23
CA THR A 165 -7.84 5.55 5.12
C THR A 165 -7.19 4.92 3.89
N VAL A 166 -7.90 4.03 3.20
CA VAL A 166 -7.39 3.37 1.99
C VAL A 166 -8.29 3.72 0.81
N TYR A 167 -7.66 4.13 -0.29
CA TYR A 167 -8.30 4.34 -1.58
C TYR A 167 -7.80 3.28 -2.57
N ILE A 168 -8.71 2.57 -3.23
CA ILE A 168 -8.37 1.56 -4.24
C ILE A 168 -8.98 1.95 -5.58
N ALA A 169 -8.14 2.02 -6.61
CA ALA A 169 -8.56 2.17 -8.00
C ALA A 169 -8.87 0.80 -8.62
N GLY A 170 -9.99 0.70 -9.33
CA GLY A 170 -10.42 -0.52 -10.01
C GLY A 170 -11.67 -1.18 -9.42
N ASP A 171 -12.15 -2.19 -10.14
CA ASP A 171 -13.36 -2.92 -9.79
C ASP A 171 -13.10 -3.91 -8.64
N LEU A 172 -13.79 -3.70 -7.52
CA LEU A 172 -13.74 -4.53 -6.32
C LEU A 172 -14.92 -5.51 -6.22
N THR A 173 -15.74 -5.63 -7.25
CA THR A 173 -16.84 -6.60 -7.25
C THR A 173 -16.30 -8.05 -7.16
N PRO A 174 -17.01 -8.96 -6.46
CA PRO A 174 -16.56 -10.35 -6.34
C PRO A 174 -16.37 -10.99 -7.72
N GLY A 175 -15.18 -11.56 -7.94
CA GLY A 175 -14.81 -12.18 -9.22
C GLY A 175 -14.11 -11.25 -10.21
N ALA A 176 -14.00 -9.96 -9.90
CA ALA A 176 -13.09 -9.06 -10.63
C ALA A 176 -11.62 -9.38 -10.28
N PRO A 177 -10.66 -9.17 -11.21
CA PRO A 177 -9.23 -9.29 -10.94
C PRO A 177 -8.84 -8.41 -9.74
N GLY A 178 -8.11 -8.98 -8.76
CA GLY A 178 -7.70 -8.27 -7.54
C GLY A 178 -8.76 -8.20 -6.43
N SER A 179 -9.95 -8.78 -6.61
CA SER A 179 -10.93 -8.91 -5.52
C SER A 179 -10.45 -9.92 -4.46
N VAL A 180 -10.16 -9.45 -3.25
CA VAL A 180 -9.82 -10.33 -2.13
C VAL A 180 -11.13 -10.96 -1.63
N SER A 181 -11.39 -12.20 -2.04
CA SER A 181 -12.56 -12.97 -1.57
C SER A 181 -12.43 -13.22 -0.06
N GLY A 182 -13.22 -12.49 0.73
CA GLY A 182 -13.37 -12.79 2.15
C GLY A 182 -14.11 -14.12 2.31
N SER A 183 -13.43 -15.17 2.72
CA SER A 183 -14.09 -16.39 3.18
C SER A 183 -14.83 -16.09 4.48
N THR A 184 -16.14 -15.93 4.40
CA THR A 184 -17.02 -15.99 5.57
C THR A 184 -16.92 -17.40 6.16
N PRO A 185 -16.64 -17.59 7.46
CA PRO A 185 -16.74 -18.91 8.07
C PRO A 185 -18.20 -19.33 8.09
N ASP A 186 -18.48 -20.46 7.45
CA ASP A 186 -19.79 -21.08 7.39
C ASP A 186 -20.19 -21.55 8.80
N ALA A 187 -21.14 -20.84 9.40
CA ALA A 187 -21.70 -21.20 10.70
C ALA A 187 -22.82 -22.22 10.52
N THR A 188 -22.47 -23.49 10.35
CA THR A 188 -23.43 -24.59 10.46
C THR A 188 -22.83 -25.83 11.13
N ALA A 189 -23.20 -26.06 12.40
CA ALA A 189 -23.43 -27.35 13.08
C ALA A 189 -23.33 -27.12 14.61
N GLY A 190 -24.24 -27.55 15.48
CA GLY A 190 -25.44 -28.35 15.33
C GLY A 190 -26.28 -28.23 16.62
N GLY A 191 -27.58 -28.49 16.48
CA GLY A 191 -28.57 -28.38 17.55
C GLY A 191 -28.41 -29.39 18.69
N PRO A 192 -29.25 -29.26 19.74
CA PRO A 192 -29.06 -29.94 21.01
C PRO A 192 -29.49 -31.41 20.94
N ARG A 193 -28.78 -32.27 21.66
CA ARG A 193 -29.29 -33.59 22.04
C ARG A 193 -29.87 -33.49 23.45
N THR A 194 -31.13 -33.90 23.54
CA THR A 194 -31.86 -34.29 24.76
C THR A 194 -31.14 -35.41 25.50
#